data_AF-A0A1F6D260-F1
#
_entry.id   AF-A0A1F6D260-F1
#
_cell.length_a   1.000
_cell.length_b   1.000
_cell.length_c   1.000
_cell.angle_alpha   90.00
_cell.angle_beta   90.00
_cell.angle_gamma   90.00
#
_symmetry.space_group_name_H-M   'P 1'
#
loop_
_entity.id
_entity.type
_entity.pdbx_description
1 polymer ?
#
loop_
_entity_poly.entity_id
_entity_poly.type
_entity_poly.pdbx_seq_one_letter_code
_entity_poly.pdbx_strand_id
1 'polypeptide(L)'
;MPVENLEDNLPYRAYEVACPVCGNANAHERLSWDAFRINAQEEDEHPKEIIWKNRAFSHTSPLQFFWASCTTCFFTAEIDDKEFRTWEKDEAKYRNNFIEGVFDQHFAALQNPGSALARLGHDIDPDYPYESTLDKFFLGIYSECLKKNPSVRDLARFYLRLAWMYRDRDLYASPISKPDYEAFLKSLQEGYTLLIPPQPSLPVQPMMVFTEAQALKLAGKYYSIAYNLVREIGVEAELKLFALIGELYFRAYQIDNEEAIFELGKYYFNAGMKRAMQVLNDKEMDPANKNRARVMLDRIGTRGGQLMQLHRTRTGEPAPAAAQPKKKKGILGGLFS
;
A
#
# COMPACT_ATOMS: atom_id res chain seq x y z
N MET A 1 -37.84 15.98 -17.02
CA MET A 1 -36.43 15.67 -17.33
C MET A 1 -36.40 14.24 -17.82
N PRO A 2 -35.78 13.93 -18.97
CA PRO A 2 -35.70 12.54 -19.43
C PRO A 2 -34.96 11.72 -18.38
N VAL A 3 -35.53 10.58 -18.00
CA VAL A 3 -34.86 9.59 -17.15
C VAL A 3 -33.79 8.96 -18.03
N GLU A 4 -32.58 9.52 -18.02
CA GLU A 4 -31.42 8.83 -18.59
C GLU A 4 -31.31 7.46 -17.90
N ASN A 5 -31.13 6.41 -18.69
CA ASN A 5 -30.91 5.06 -18.17
C ASN A 5 -29.70 5.07 -17.22
N LEU A 6 -29.96 5.01 -15.93
CA LEU A 6 -28.94 5.01 -14.87
C LEU A 6 -27.95 3.84 -15.02
N GLU A 7 -28.36 2.75 -15.66
CA GLU A 7 -27.53 1.57 -15.92
C GLU A 7 -26.38 1.84 -16.90
N ASP A 8 -26.56 2.77 -17.86
CA ASP A 8 -25.51 3.11 -18.85
C ASP A 8 -24.39 3.99 -18.27
N ASN A 9 -24.49 4.41 -16.99
CA ASN A 9 -23.55 5.33 -16.36
C ASN A 9 -22.95 4.82 -15.04
N LEU A 10 -23.04 3.51 -14.78
CA LEU A 10 -22.32 2.90 -13.65
C LEU A 10 -20.81 2.93 -13.89
N PRO A 11 -19.99 3.24 -12.87
CA PRO A 11 -18.54 3.31 -13.03
C PRO A 11 -17.88 1.93 -13.03
N TYR A 12 -18.65 0.86 -12.93
CA TYR A 12 -18.16 -0.51 -12.86
C TYR A 12 -18.94 -1.43 -13.80
N ARG A 13 -18.40 -2.64 -13.99
CA ARG A 13 -19.07 -3.74 -14.65
C ARG A 13 -19.16 -4.91 -13.68
N ALA A 14 -20.29 -5.59 -13.67
CA ALA A 14 -20.46 -6.82 -12.92
C ALA A 14 -19.70 -7.97 -13.63
N TYR A 15 -18.97 -8.75 -12.86
CA TYR A 15 -18.30 -9.97 -13.30
C TYR A 15 -18.69 -11.11 -12.37
N GLU A 16 -19.10 -12.23 -12.96
CA GLU A 16 -19.24 -13.47 -12.22
C GLU A 16 -17.89 -14.18 -12.16
N VAL A 17 -17.41 -14.49 -10.96
CA VAL A 17 -16.17 -15.23 -10.73
C VAL A 17 -16.45 -16.33 -9.71
N ALA A 18 -16.16 -17.58 -10.10
CA ALA A 18 -16.20 -18.71 -9.17
C ALA A 18 -15.08 -18.56 -8.14
N CYS A 19 -15.36 -18.91 -6.88
CA CYS A 19 -14.34 -18.90 -5.83
C CYS A 19 -13.38 -20.09 -6.02
N PRO A 20 -12.05 -19.89 -6.06
CA PRO A 20 -11.09 -20.98 -6.22
C PRO A 20 -10.99 -21.90 -5.01
N VAL A 21 -11.61 -21.54 -3.88
CA VAL A 21 -11.59 -22.35 -2.66
C VAL A 21 -12.82 -23.25 -2.60
N CYS A 22 -14.03 -22.68 -2.68
CA CYS A 22 -15.29 -23.42 -2.51
C CYS A 22 -16.10 -23.63 -3.80
N GLY A 23 -15.70 -23.04 -4.92
CA GLY A 23 -16.42 -23.13 -6.21
C GLY A 23 -17.68 -22.26 -6.31
N ASN A 24 -18.12 -21.59 -5.24
CA ASN A 24 -19.32 -20.74 -5.30
C ASN A 24 -19.11 -19.59 -6.29
N ALA A 25 -20.05 -19.38 -7.21
CA ALA A 25 -20.07 -18.24 -8.13
C ALA A 25 -20.50 -16.96 -7.39
N ASN A 26 -19.75 -15.88 -7.58
CA ASN A 26 -20.03 -14.60 -6.95
C ASN A 26 -20.04 -13.49 -8.01
N ALA A 27 -21.01 -12.59 -7.92
CA ALA A 27 -20.99 -11.36 -8.70
C ALA A 27 -20.13 -10.31 -7.99
N HIS A 28 -19.20 -9.71 -8.73
CA HIS A 28 -18.31 -8.66 -8.24
C HIS A 28 -18.33 -7.45 -9.16
N GLU A 29 -18.27 -6.27 -8.57
CA GLU A 29 -18.20 -5.00 -9.29
C GLU A 29 -16.73 -4.65 -9.53
N ARG A 30 -16.37 -4.47 -10.80
CA ARG A 30 -15.02 -4.07 -11.21
C ARG A 30 -15.07 -2.72 -11.89
N LEU A 31 -14.29 -1.77 -11.39
CA LEU A 31 -14.24 -0.43 -11.97
C LEU A 31 -13.84 -0.46 -13.45
N SER A 32 -14.54 0.35 -14.24
CA SER A 32 -14.15 0.66 -15.61
C SER A 32 -12.89 1.52 -15.60
N TRP A 33 -12.05 1.39 -16.63
CA TRP A 33 -10.74 2.06 -16.66
C TRP A 33 -10.83 3.59 -16.58
N ASP A 34 -11.94 4.17 -17.04
CA ASP A 34 -12.24 5.61 -17.08
C ASP A 34 -13.29 6.03 -16.03
N ALA A 35 -13.54 5.19 -15.02
CA ALA A 35 -14.51 5.44 -13.96
C ALA A 35 -14.23 6.74 -13.19
N PHE A 36 -12.95 7.02 -12.94
CA PHE A 36 -12.47 8.21 -12.27
C PHE A 36 -11.09 8.58 -12.77
N ARG A 37 -10.65 9.81 -12.47
CA ARG A 37 -9.28 10.26 -12.67
C ARG A 37 -8.72 10.84 -11.38
N ILE A 38 -7.42 10.67 -11.17
CA ILE A 38 -6.70 11.27 -10.06
C ILE A 38 -6.13 12.60 -10.55
N ASN A 39 -6.55 13.71 -9.95
CA ASN A 39 -6.12 15.05 -10.34
C ASN A 39 -4.87 15.51 -9.57
N ALA A 40 -4.73 15.05 -8.33
CA ALA A 40 -3.61 15.35 -7.46
C ALA A 40 -3.24 14.15 -6.59
N GLN A 41 -1.95 13.99 -6.30
CA GLN A 41 -1.41 12.95 -5.41
C GLN A 41 -0.45 13.57 -4.39
N GLU A 42 -0.40 12.95 -3.21
CA GLU A 42 0.60 13.24 -2.19
C GLU A 42 1.92 12.52 -2.51
N GLU A 43 2.96 12.80 -1.73
CA GLU A 43 4.30 12.30 -1.99
C GLU A 43 4.44 10.79 -1.80
N ASP A 44 3.55 10.18 -1.01
CA ASP A 44 3.42 8.72 -0.84
C ASP A 44 2.43 8.08 -1.83
N GLU A 45 2.11 8.79 -2.92
CA GLU A 45 1.21 8.38 -4.01
C GLU A 45 -0.28 8.31 -3.64
N HIS A 46 -0.65 8.71 -2.41
CA HIS A 46 -2.03 8.81 -2.00
C HIS A 46 -2.84 9.76 -2.91
N PRO A 47 -3.98 9.34 -3.48
CA PRO A 47 -4.83 10.22 -4.27
C PRO A 47 -5.46 11.32 -3.39
N LYS A 48 -5.07 12.57 -3.60
CA LYS A 48 -5.63 13.71 -2.86
C LYS A 48 -6.95 14.21 -3.45
N GLU A 49 -7.09 14.10 -4.77
CA GLU A 49 -8.28 14.56 -5.47
C GLU A 49 -8.69 13.52 -6.52
N ILE A 50 -9.87 12.92 -6.30
CA ILE A 50 -10.47 11.93 -7.17
C ILE A 50 -11.70 12.56 -7.84
N ILE A 51 -11.69 12.59 -9.17
CA ILE A 51 -12.80 13.10 -9.96
C ILE A 51 -13.47 11.92 -10.63
N TRP A 52 -14.61 11.51 -10.09
CA TRP A 52 -15.47 10.50 -10.71
C TRP A 52 -16.12 11.03 -11.98
N LYS A 53 -16.20 10.17 -13.00
CA LYS A 53 -16.94 10.47 -14.24
C LYS A 53 -18.43 10.63 -13.94
N ASN A 54 -18.98 9.72 -13.13
CA ASN A 54 -20.32 9.85 -12.57
C ASN A 54 -20.23 10.46 -11.16
N ARG A 55 -20.73 11.68 -11.00
CA ARG A 55 -20.65 12.43 -9.74
C ARG A 55 -21.43 11.81 -8.58
N ALA A 56 -22.37 10.89 -8.86
CA ALA A 56 -23.09 10.15 -7.81
C ALA A 56 -22.14 9.33 -6.92
N PHE A 57 -20.96 8.97 -7.42
CA PHE A 57 -19.93 8.21 -6.70
C PHE A 57 -18.88 9.07 -6.03
N SER A 58 -19.07 10.40 -5.97
CA SER A 58 -18.10 11.32 -5.34
C SER A 58 -17.83 11.04 -3.86
N HIS A 59 -18.73 10.33 -3.18
CA HIS A 59 -18.60 9.88 -1.80
C HIS A 59 -18.19 8.40 -1.67
N THR A 60 -17.83 7.75 -2.79
CA THR A 60 -17.41 6.35 -2.82
C THR A 60 -15.89 6.29 -3.00
N SER A 61 -15.22 5.55 -2.13
CA SER A 61 -13.79 5.28 -2.34
C SER A 61 -13.62 4.27 -3.47
N PRO A 62 -12.70 4.48 -4.44
CA PRO A 62 -12.38 3.46 -5.43
C PRO A 62 -11.91 2.13 -4.82
N LEU A 63 -11.36 2.17 -3.60
CA LEU A 63 -10.89 0.97 -2.89
C LEU A 63 -12.03 0.02 -2.49
N GLN A 64 -13.28 0.47 -2.47
CA GLN A 64 -14.44 -0.40 -2.24
C GLN A 64 -14.61 -1.46 -3.34
N PHE A 65 -14.08 -1.19 -4.54
CA PHE A 65 -14.11 -2.08 -5.71
C PHE A 65 -12.80 -2.85 -5.91
N PHE A 66 -11.87 -2.78 -4.96
CA PHE A 66 -10.54 -3.39 -5.11
C PHE A 66 -10.56 -4.92 -4.93
N TRP A 67 -11.47 -5.41 -4.09
CA TRP A 67 -11.50 -6.80 -3.63
C TRP A 67 -12.70 -7.58 -4.19
N ALA A 68 -12.42 -8.81 -4.60
CA ALA A 68 -13.40 -9.86 -4.86
C ALA A 68 -13.41 -10.83 -3.66
N SER A 69 -14.48 -10.79 -2.86
CA SER A 69 -14.62 -11.63 -1.66
C SER A 69 -15.75 -12.62 -1.83
N CYS A 70 -15.46 -13.92 -1.67
CA CYS A 70 -16.49 -14.94 -1.75
C CYS A 70 -17.50 -14.79 -0.61
N THR A 71 -18.80 -14.81 -0.92
CA THR A 71 -19.87 -14.68 0.08
C THR A 71 -20.07 -15.93 0.94
N THR A 72 -19.48 -17.06 0.54
CA THR A 72 -19.60 -18.35 1.25
C THR A 72 -18.42 -18.64 2.17
N CYS A 73 -17.19 -18.46 1.69
CA CYS A 73 -15.98 -18.79 2.47
C CYS A 73 -15.08 -17.60 2.79
N PHE A 74 -15.41 -16.40 2.31
CA PHE A 74 -14.67 -15.16 2.56
C PHE A 74 -13.23 -15.11 2.03
N PHE A 75 -12.81 -16.12 1.25
CA PHE A 75 -11.59 -16.02 0.44
C PHE A 75 -11.66 -14.75 -0.42
N THR A 76 -10.59 -13.95 -0.37
CA THR A 76 -10.56 -12.61 -0.95
C THR A 76 -9.33 -12.41 -1.83
N ALA A 77 -9.52 -11.91 -3.06
CA ALA A 77 -8.45 -11.65 -4.01
C ALA A 77 -8.66 -10.32 -4.74
N GLU A 78 -7.61 -9.74 -5.32
CA GLU A 78 -7.74 -8.53 -6.15
C GLU A 78 -8.64 -8.83 -7.36
N ILE A 79 -9.70 -8.05 -7.57
CA ILE A 79 -10.60 -8.28 -8.72
C ILE A 79 -9.89 -8.08 -10.05
N ASP A 80 -8.83 -7.25 -10.09
CA ASP A 80 -8.05 -7.01 -11.29
C ASP A 80 -7.03 -8.13 -11.59
N ASP A 81 -6.73 -9.00 -10.62
CA ASP A 81 -5.82 -10.12 -10.82
C ASP A 81 -6.36 -11.07 -11.90
N LYS A 82 -5.60 -11.18 -12.99
CA LYS A 82 -5.94 -12.01 -14.13
C LYS A 82 -5.89 -13.50 -13.76
N GLU A 83 -4.93 -13.92 -12.94
CA GLU A 83 -4.80 -15.32 -12.55
C GLU A 83 -6.00 -15.74 -11.70
N PHE A 84 -6.40 -14.91 -10.74
CA PHE A 84 -7.64 -15.09 -10.00
C PHE A 84 -8.84 -15.12 -10.94
N ARG A 85 -9.08 -14.12 -11.80
CA ARG A 85 -10.29 -14.12 -12.66
C ARG A 85 -10.38 -15.24 -13.68
N THR A 86 -9.27 -15.92 -13.98
CA THR A 86 -9.23 -16.97 -15.00
C THR A 86 -8.75 -18.32 -14.47
N TRP A 87 -8.80 -18.50 -13.14
CA TRP A 87 -8.26 -19.68 -12.46
C TRP A 87 -8.86 -21.00 -12.98
N GLU A 88 -10.13 -21.01 -13.35
CA GLU A 88 -10.84 -22.20 -13.87
C GLU A 88 -10.22 -22.75 -15.18
N LYS A 89 -9.52 -21.90 -15.95
CA LYS A 89 -8.85 -22.34 -17.18
C LYS A 89 -7.67 -23.26 -16.90
N ASP A 90 -7.09 -23.18 -15.70
CA ASP A 90 -5.94 -23.97 -15.26
C ASP A 90 -5.96 -24.09 -13.73
N GLU A 91 -6.99 -24.76 -13.22
CA GLU A 91 -7.24 -24.90 -11.77
C GLU A 91 -6.03 -25.50 -11.05
N ALA A 92 -5.44 -26.55 -11.64
CA ALA A 92 -4.29 -27.23 -11.06
C ALA A 92 -3.11 -26.26 -10.88
N LYS A 93 -2.79 -25.44 -11.89
CA LYS A 93 -1.73 -24.44 -11.78
C LYS A 93 -2.06 -23.38 -10.73
N TYR A 94 -3.28 -22.86 -10.71
CA TYR A 94 -3.67 -21.83 -9.74
C TYR A 94 -3.59 -22.35 -8.31
N ARG A 95 -4.19 -23.52 -8.02
CA ARG A 95 -4.16 -24.12 -6.68
C ARG A 95 -2.76 -24.55 -6.25
N ASN A 96 -1.89 -24.92 -7.19
CA ASN A 96 -0.49 -25.25 -6.90
C ASN A 96 0.32 -24.08 -6.32
N ASN A 97 -0.17 -22.85 -6.42
CA ASN A 97 0.43 -21.68 -5.77
C ASN A 97 0.16 -21.60 -4.27
N PHE A 98 -0.74 -22.43 -3.71
CA PHE A 98 -1.16 -22.41 -2.30
C PHE A 98 -0.50 -23.53 -1.49
N ILE A 99 -0.27 -23.28 -0.19
CA ILE A 99 0.29 -24.28 0.72
C ILE A 99 -0.60 -25.54 0.71
N GLU A 100 0.03 -26.71 0.75
CA GLU A 100 -0.70 -27.98 0.78
C GLU A 100 -1.60 -28.07 2.02
N GLY A 101 -2.87 -28.46 1.83
CA GLY A 101 -3.86 -28.56 2.92
C GLY A 101 -4.37 -27.23 3.49
N VAL A 102 -3.93 -26.08 2.96
CA VAL A 102 -4.30 -24.77 3.53
C VAL A 102 -5.78 -24.44 3.40
N PHE A 103 -6.45 -24.96 2.36
CA PHE A 103 -7.89 -24.77 2.20
C PHE A 103 -8.70 -25.57 3.23
N ASP A 104 -8.23 -26.74 3.67
CA ASP A 104 -8.86 -27.47 4.75
C ASP A 104 -8.76 -26.70 6.08
N GLN A 105 -7.61 -26.07 6.34
CA GLN A 105 -7.41 -25.19 7.49
C GLN A 105 -8.29 -23.93 7.40
N HIS A 106 -8.42 -23.36 6.22
CA HIS A 106 -9.32 -22.24 5.94
C HIS A 106 -10.78 -22.59 6.26
N PHE A 107 -11.26 -23.75 5.79
CA PHE A 107 -12.60 -24.22 6.13
C PHE A 107 -12.77 -24.53 7.62
N ALA A 108 -11.76 -25.13 8.27
CA ALA A 108 -11.81 -25.38 9.70
C ALA A 108 -11.91 -24.07 10.52
N ALA A 109 -11.19 -23.02 10.11
CA ALA A 109 -11.31 -21.70 10.70
C ALA A 109 -12.71 -21.10 10.48
N LEU A 110 -13.26 -21.22 9.27
CA LEU A 110 -14.61 -20.75 8.94
C LEU A 110 -15.70 -21.44 9.79
N GLN A 111 -15.56 -22.74 10.07
CA GLN A 111 -16.51 -23.47 10.92
C GLN A 111 -16.49 -23.05 12.39
N ASN A 112 -15.47 -22.30 12.83
CA ASN A 112 -15.43 -21.69 14.15
C ASN A 112 -15.94 -20.25 14.07
N PRO A 113 -17.17 -19.94 14.56
CA PRO A 113 -17.74 -18.59 14.48
C PRO A 113 -16.94 -17.54 15.24
N GLY A 114 -16.08 -17.95 16.18
CA GLY A 114 -15.20 -17.06 16.93
C GLY A 114 -13.88 -16.75 16.21
N SER A 115 -13.57 -17.43 15.10
CA SER A 115 -12.34 -17.19 14.35
C SER A 115 -12.36 -15.80 13.69
N ALA A 116 -11.19 -15.20 13.52
CA ALA A 116 -11.10 -13.91 12.85
C ALA A 116 -11.58 -13.96 11.39
N LEU A 117 -11.36 -15.08 10.69
CA LEU A 117 -11.88 -15.30 9.33
C LEU A 117 -13.41 -15.21 9.29
N ALA A 118 -14.10 -15.97 10.14
CA ALA A 118 -15.56 -15.98 10.18
C ALA A 118 -16.11 -14.62 10.62
N ARG A 119 -15.52 -14.02 11.66
CA ARG A 119 -15.97 -12.72 12.18
C ARG A 119 -15.80 -11.58 11.18
N LEU A 120 -14.65 -11.46 10.50
CA LEU A 120 -14.44 -10.45 9.45
C LEU A 120 -15.39 -10.67 8.27
N GLY A 121 -15.53 -11.92 7.82
CA GLY A 121 -16.36 -12.25 6.66
C GLY A 121 -17.84 -11.97 6.87
N HIS A 122 -18.37 -12.31 8.05
CA HIS A 122 -19.76 -12.02 8.42
C HIS A 122 -20.00 -10.53 8.73
N ASP A 123 -18.95 -9.75 8.99
CA ASP A 123 -19.08 -8.31 9.23
C ASP A 123 -19.13 -7.49 7.92
N ILE A 124 -18.86 -8.10 6.76
CA ILE A 124 -19.02 -7.42 5.47
C ILE A 124 -20.51 -7.06 5.24
N ASP A 125 -20.78 -5.77 5.26
CA ASP A 125 -22.11 -5.17 5.19
C ASP A 125 -22.11 -3.95 4.23
N PRO A 126 -22.90 -3.97 3.13
CA PRO A 126 -23.03 -2.85 2.21
C PRO A 126 -23.47 -1.53 2.84
N ASP A 127 -24.18 -1.55 3.97
CA ASP A 127 -24.60 -0.34 4.68
C ASP A 127 -23.43 0.34 5.41
N TYR A 128 -22.33 -0.38 5.61
CA TYR A 128 -21.07 0.09 6.21
C TYR A 128 -19.90 -0.16 5.26
N PRO A 129 -19.85 0.55 4.12
CA PRO A 129 -18.91 0.24 3.03
C PRO A 129 -17.45 0.52 3.41
N TYR A 130 -17.20 1.45 4.33
CA TYR A 130 -15.87 1.77 4.83
C TYR A 130 -15.29 0.60 5.65
N GLU A 131 -16.00 0.19 6.70
CA GLU A 131 -15.65 -0.93 7.56
C GLU A 131 -15.53 -2.24 6.75
N SER A 132 -16.51 -2.52 5.89
CA SER A 132 -16.46 -3.66 4.97
C SER A 132 -15.23 -3.67 4.09
N THR A 133 -14.73 -2.50 3.68
CA THR A 133 -13.50 -2.41 2.89
C THR A 133 -12.27 -2.75 3.74
N LEU A 134 -12.24 -2.30 4.99
CA LEU A 134 -11.19 -2.68 5.95
C LEU A 134 -11.18 -4.20 6.21
N ASP A 135 -12.34 -4.80 6.44
CA ASP A 135 -12.48 -6.26 6.60
C ASP A 135 -11.94 -7.00 5.37
N LYS A 136 -12.31 -6.57 4.16
CA LYS A 136 -11.81 -7.14 2.90
C LYS A 136 -10.30 -6.98 2.75
N PHE A 137 -9.69 -5.88 3.21
CA PHE A 137 -8.23 -5.74 3.23
C PHE A 137 -7.56 -6.78 4.13
N PHE A 138 -8.09 -7.01 5.34
CA PHE A 138 -7.56 -8.05 6.22
C PHE A 138 -7.77 -9.45 5.62
N LEU A 139 -8.96 -9.75 5.09
CA LEU A 139 -9.21 -11.03 4.41
C LEU A 139 -8.31 -11.24 3.18
N GLY A 140 -8.04 -10.19 2.41
CA GLY A 140 -7.14 -10.22 1.26
C GLY A 140 -5.68 -10.44 1.66
N ILE A 141 -5.20 -9.75 2.70
CA ILE A 141 -3.87 -9.98 3.29
C ILE A 141 -3.76 -11.43 3.78
N TYR A 142 -4.74 -11.91 4.53
CA TYR A 142 -4.78 -13.31 4.98
C TYR A 142 -4.73 -14.29 3.78
N SER A 143 -5.55 -14.07 2.75
CA SER A 143 -5.62 -14.92 1.56
C SER A 143 -4.29 -14.96 0.78
N GLU A 144 -3.57 -13.84 0.70
CA GLU A 144 -2.23 -13.77 0.11
C GLU A 144 -1.23 -14.64 0.89
N CYS A 145 -1.36 -14.73 2.21
CA CYS A 145 -0.48 -15.50 3.07
C CYS A 145 -0.68 -17.02 2.98
N LEU A 146 -1.80 -17.47 2.38
CA LEU A 146 -2.06 -18.88 2.11
C LEU A 146 -1.25 -19.40 0.92
N LYS A 147 -0.63 -18.51 0.13
CA LYS A 147 0.25 -18.88 -0.99
C LYS A 147 1.55 -19.49 -0.48
N LYS A 148 2.15 -20.41 -1.25
CA LYS A 148 3.51 -20.96 -0.99
C LYS A 148 4.57 -19.86 -1.02
N ASN A 149 4.39 -18.88 -1.90
CA ASN A 149 5.26 -17.72 -2.04
C ASN A 149 4.41 -16.44 -2.04
N PRO A 150 4.01 -15.95 -0.85
CA PRO A 150 3.26 -14.71 -0.75
C PRO A 150 4.03 -13.56 -1.40
N SER A 151 3.33 -12.74 -2.18
CA SER A 151 3.91 -11.59 -2.86
C SER A 151 4.14 -10.46 -1.86
N VAL A 152 5.40 -10.31 -1.45
CA VAL A 152 5.87 -9.19 -0.61
C VAL A 152 5.46 -7.83 -1.20
N ARG A 153 5.48 -7.70 -2.54
CA ARG A 153 5.06 -6.47 -3.23
C ARG A 153 3.56 -6.20 -3.08
N ASP A 154 2.74 -7.23 -3.15
CA ASP A 154 1.29 -7.07 -3.03
C ASP A 154 0.90 -6.80 -1.58
N LEU A 155 1.55 -7.47 -0.61
CA LEU A 155 1.44 -7.11 0.81
C LEU A 155 1.80 -5.63 1.05
N ALA A 156 2.90 -5.14 0.47
CA ALA A 156 3.27 -3.72 0.58
C ALA A 156 2.16 -2.79 0.05
N ARG A 157 1.60 -3.11 -1.13
CA ARG A 157 0.49 -2.37 -1.74
C ARG A 157 -0.79 -2.44 -0.90
N PHE A 158 -1.10 -3.58 -0.29
CA PHE A 158 -2.29 -3.77 0.55
C PHE A 158 -2.21 -2.91 1.80
N TYR A 159 -1.08 -2.93 2.51
CA TYR A 159 -0.90 -2.06 3.68
C TYR A 159 -0.85 -0.57 3.31
N LEU A 160 -0.30 -0.20 2.15
CA LEU A 160 -0.33 1.19 1.68
C LEU A 160 -1.76 1.66 1.45
N ARG A 161 -2.58 0.88 0.74
CA ARG A 161 -3.99 1.23 0.52
C ARG A 161 -4.83 1.17 1.79
N LEU A 162 -4.51 0.27 2.72
CA LEU A 162 -5.12 0.25 4.04
C LEU A 162 -4.79 1.52 4.83
N ALA A 163 -3.55 2.04 4.71
CA ALA A 163 -3.19 3.34 5.29
C ALA A 163 -4.01 4.48 4.69
N TRP A 164 -4.22 4.47 3.37
CA TRP A 164 -5.08 5.45 2.69
C TRP A 164 -6.53 5.36 3.16
N MET A 165 -7.07 4.15 3.37
CA MET A 165 -8.39 4.00 3.99
C MET A 165 -8.46 4.64 5.37
N TYR A 166 -7.43 4.49 6.22
CA TYR A 166 -7.40 5.19 7.51
C TYR A 166 -7.33 6.71 7.37
N ARG A 167 -6.57 7.20 6.39
CA ARG A 167 -6.44 8.63 6.10
C ARG A 167 -7.76 9.25 5.62
N ASP A 168 -8.49 8.53 4.78
CA ASP A 168 -9.73 8.99 4.18
C ASP A 168 -10.98 8.63 4.99
N ARG A 169 -10.81 8.25 6.27
CA ARG A 169 -11.92 7.88 7.15
C ARG A 169 -13.02 8.94 7.15
N ASP A 170 -12.65 10.20 7.35
CA ASP A 170 -13.62 11.30 7.43
C ASP A 170 -14.32 11.60 6.09
N LEU A 171 -13.75 11.14 4.97
CA LEU A 171 -14.32 11.35 3.63
C LEU A 171 -15.31 10.24 3.24
N TYR A 172 -15.03 8.99 3.63
CA TYR A 172 -15.75 7.82 3.14
C TYR A 172 -16.45 6.99 4.22
N ALA A 173 -16.20 7.24 5.50
CA ALA A 173 -17.01 6.64 6.54
C ALA A 173 -18.45 7.13 6.39
N SER A 174 -19.40 6.19 6.48
CA SER A 174 -20.80 6.54 6.58
C SER A 174 -21.00 7.46 7.81
N PRO A 175 -21.92 8.44 7.77
CA PRO A 175 -22.32 9.18 8.97
C PRO A 175 -22.72 8.25 10.12
N ILE A 176 -23.15 7.04 9.78
CA ILE A 176 -23.42 5.94 10.69
C ILE A 176 -22.21 4.98 10.59
N SER A 177 -21.17 5.22 11.37
CA SER A 177 -20.09 4.24 11.54
C SER A 177 -20.58 3.07 12.38
N LYS A 178 -20.03 1.87 12.18
CA LYS A 178 -20.30 0.76 13.11
C LYS A 178 -19.81 1.13 14.51
N PRO A 179 -20.68 1.10 15.54
CA PRO A 179 -20.27 1.34 16.91
C PRO A 179 -19.15 0.37 17.31
N ASP A 180 -18.12 0.87 17.97
CA ASP A 180 -17.02 0.07 18.53
C ASP A 180 -16.23 -0.79 17.52
N TYR A 181 -16.25 -0.44 16.22
CA TYR A 181 -15.55 -1.21 15.19
C TYR A 181 -14.04 -1.37 15.45
N GLU A 182 -13.38 -0.35 16.00
CA GLU A 182 -11.97 -0.46 16.39
C GLU A 182 -11.75 -1.49 17.52
N ALA A 183 -12.67 -1.54 18.49
CA ALA A 183 -12.62 -2.55 19.56
C ALA A 183 -12.91 -3.96 19.00
N PHE A 184 -13.82 -4.07 18.03
CA PHE A 184 -14.05 -5.30 17.28
C PHE A 184 -12.76 -5.79 16.62
N LEU A 185 -12.08 -4.96 15.82
CA LEU A 185 -10.82 -5.34 15.17
C LEU A 185 -9.73 -5.73 16.16
N LYS A 186 -9.58 -4.98 17.27
CA LYS A 186 -8.62 -5.33 18.34
C LYS A 186 -8.92 -6.69 18.96
N SER A 187 -10.20 -7.03 19.15
CA SER A 187 -10.61 -8.34 19.67
C SER A 187 -10.25 -9.51 18.75
N LEU A 188 -9.98 -9.24 17.46
CA LEU A 188 -9.62 -10.24 16.47
C LEU A 188 -8.12 -10.44 16.32
N GLN A 189 -7.29 -9.52 16.81
CA GLN A 189 -5.88 -9.45 16.47
C GLN A 189 -5.12 -10.75 16.74
N GLU A 190 -5.29 -11.31 17.95
CA GLU A 190 -4.61 -12.55 18.35
C GLU A 190 -5.04 -13.74 17.48
N GLY A 191 -6.36 -13.91 17.31
CA GLY A 191 -6.91 -14.96 16.46
C GLY A 191 -6.46 -14.80 15.00
N TYR A 192 -6.41 -13.59 14.48
CA TYR A 192 -5.96 -13.29 13.13
C TYR A 192 -4.48 -13.63 12.92
N THR A 193 -3.61 -13.29 13.88
CA THR A 193 -2.19 -13.65 13.81
C THR A 193 -1.99 -15.17 13.78
N LEU A 194 -2.79 -15.92 14.54
CA LEU A 194 -2.74 -17.39 14.56
C LEU A 194 -3.27 -18.04 13.26
N LEU A 195 -4.14 -17.35 12.51
CA LEU A 195 -4.64 -17.85 11.23
C LEU A 195 -3.58 -17.80 10.12
N ILE A 196 -2.59 -16.90 10.23
CA ILE A 196 -1.56 -16.75 9.20
C ILE A 196 -0.50 -17.83 9.40
N PRO A 197 -0.34 -18.77 8.44
CA PRO A 197 0.69 -19.80 8.57
C PRO A 197 2.08 -19.14 8.62
N PRO A 198 3.03 -19.69 9.41
CA PRO A 198 4.39 -19.17 9.45
C PRO A 198 5.06 -19.38 8.09
N GLN A 199 5.64 -18.32 7.54
CA GLN A 199 6.23 -18.32 6.20
C GLN A 199 7.70 -17.87 6.27
N PRO A 200 8.68 -18.75 6.01
CA PRO A 200 10.09 -18.38 6.02
C PRO A 200 10.45 -17.27 5.03
N SER A 201 9.67 -17.13 3.95
CA SER A 201 9.82 -16.10 2.92
C SER A 201 9.34 -14.71 3.36
N LEU A 202 8.60 -14.61 4.47
CA LEU A 202 8.11 -13.36 5.04
C LEU A 202 8.86 -13.04 6.34
N PRO A 203 9.94 -12.25 6.30
CA PRO A 203 10.71 -11.92 7.51
C PRO A 203 9.94 -11.02 8.49
N VAL A 204 8.80 -10.48 8.05
CA VAL A 204 7.84 -9.74 8.88
C VAL A 204 6.50 -10.44 8.78
N GLN A 205 5.97 -10.89 9.91
CA GLN A 205 4.65 -11.51 10.00
C GLN A 205 3.58 -10.45 9.66
N PRO A 206 2.69 -10.72 8.68
CA PRO A 206 1.52 -9.89 8.44
C PRO A 206 0.61 -9.88 9.67
N MET A 207 -0.04 -8.75 9.93
CA MET A 207 -0.87 -8.58 11.13
C MET A 207 -1.97 -7.54 10.89
N MET A 208 -3.00 -7.56 11.73
CA MET A 208 -3.97 -6.46 11.75
C MET A 208 -3.29 -5.19 12.25
N VAL A 209 -3.67 -4.06 11.65
CA VAL A 209 -3.23 -2.71 12.00
C VAL A 209 -4.45 -1.83 12.15
N PHE A 210 -4.42 -0.87 13.07
CA PHE A 210 -5.61 -0.10 13.46
C PHE A 210 -5.46 1.39 13.20
N THR A 211 -4.33 1.80 12.62
CA THR A 211 -4.02 3.21 12.35
C THR A 211 -3.29 3.35 11.02
N GLU A 212 -3.36 4.55 10.44
CA GLU A 212 -2.59 4.93 9.26
C GLU A 212 -1.09 4.65 9.47
N ALA A 213 -0.52 5.09 10.60
CA ALA A 213 0.90 4.95 10.87
C ALA A 213 1.37 3.49 10.96
N GLN A 214 0.61 2.62 11.62
CA GLN A 214 0.91 1.18 11.68
C GLN A 214 0.90 0.55 10.28
N ALA A 215 -0.10 0.89 9.46
CA ALA A 215 -0.21 0.41 8.09
C ALA A 215 0.95 0.90 7.21
N LEU A 216 1.32 2.19 7.30
CA LEU A 216 2.47 2.77 6.60
C LEU A 216 3.80 2.10 7.01
N LYS A 217 3.99 1.80 8.29
CA LYS A 217 5.18 1.07 8.79
C LYS A 217 5.28 -0.32 8.14
N LEU A 218 4.18 -1.07 8.06
CA LEU A 218 4.19 -2.37 7.40
C LEU A 218 4.38 -2.27 5.89
N ALA A 219 3.73 -1.30 5.23
CA ALA A 219 3.94 -1.02 3.81
C ALA A 219 5.43 -0.73 3.52
N GLY A 220 6.05 0.17 4.28
CA GLY A 220 7.46 0.51 4.18
C GLY A 220 8.38 -0.71 4.38
N LYS A 221 8.09 -1.55 5.38
CA LYS A 221 8.84 -2.80 5.63
C LYS A 221 8.73 -3.76 4.45
N TYR A 222 7.54 -4.03 3.93
CA TYR A 222 7.37 -4.93 2.79
C TYR A 222 7.98 -4.37 1.50
N TYR A 223 7.87 -3.06 1.22
CA TYR A 223 8.58 -2.47 0.08
C TYR A 223 10.10 -2.60 0.21
N SER A 224 10.63 -2.47 1.43
CA SER A 224 12.06 -2.67 1.72
C SER A 224 12.50 -4.11 1.48
N ILE A 225 11.69 -5.08 1.92
CA ILE A 225 11.95 -6.51 1.66
C ILE A 225 11.87 -6.79 0.15
N ALA A 226 10.85 -6.26 -0.53
CA ALA A 226 10.68 -6.43 -1.97
C ALA A 226 11.90 -5.89 -2.73
N TYR A 227 12.42 -4.72 -2.35
CA TYR A 227 13.65 -4.17 -2.91
C TYR A 227 14.84 -5.13 -2.75
N ASN A 228 15.04 -5.68 -1.54
CA ASN A 228 16.15 -6.59 -1.26
C ASN A 228 16.06 -7.94 -1.99
N LEU A 229 14.85 -8.36 -2.39
CA LEU A 229 14.64 -9.59 -3.15
C LEU A 229 14.83 -9.41 -4.66
N VAL A 230 14.73 -8.18 -5.17
CA VAL A 230 14.91 -7.89 -6.60
C VAL A 230 16.40 -7.84 -6.93
N ARG A 231 16.84 -8.73 -7.83
CA ARG A 231 18.26 -8.83 -8.25
C ARG A 231 18.72 -7.67 -9.13
N GLU A 232 17.82 -7.17 -9.98
CA GLU A 232 18.10 -6.08 -10.92
C GLU A 232 16.88 -5.17 -10.98
N ILE A 233 17.06 -3.91 -10.60
CA ILE A 233 16.06 -2.86 -10.72
C ILE A 233 16.67 -1.70 -11.49
N GLY A 234 15.92 -1.15 -12.46
CA GLY A 234 16.37 0.02 -13.19
C GLY A 234 16.56 1.22 -12.25
N VAL A 235 17.55 2.06 -12.55
CA VAL A 235 17.93 3.22 -11.72
C VAL A 235 16.73 4.08 -11.33
N GLU A 236 15.83 4.36 -12.27
CA GLU A 236 14.64 5.16 -11.99
C GLU A 236 13.70 4.48 -10.99
N ALA A 237 13.43 3.20 -11.17
CA ALA A 237 12.53 2.44 -10.29
C ALA A 237 13.13 2.31 -8.89
N GLU A 238 14.44 2.11 -8.78
CA GLU A 238 15.16 2.09 -7.51
C GLU A 238 15.04 3.44 -6.77
N LEU A 239 15.31 4.55 -7.45
CA LEU A 239 15.22 5.88 -6.84
C LEU A 239 13.78 6.23 -6.43
N LYS A 240 12.79 5.87 -7.24
CA LYS A 240 11.36 6.03 -6.90
C LYS A 240 10.99 5.20 -5.67
N LEU A 241 11.48 3.97 -5.58
CA LEU A 241 11.21 3.10 -4.44
C LEU A 241 11.84 3.64 -3.15
N PHE A 242 13.08 4.14 -3.20
CA PHE A 242 13.69 4.81 -2.04
C PHE A 242 12.92 6.06 -1.62
N ALA A 243 12.48 6.88 -2.58
CA ALA A 243 11.65 8.05 -2.28
C ALA A 243 10.33 7.61 -1.62
N LEU A 244 9.61 6.64 -2.20
CA LEU A 244 8.36 6.13 -1.66
C LEU A 244 8.55 5.62 -0.23
N ILE A 245 9.50 4.71 0.01
CA ILE A 245 9.73 4.16 1.35
C ILE A 245 10.09 5.27 2.36
N GLY A 246 10.91 6.24 1.94
CA GLY A 246 11.22 7.42 2.75
C GLY A 246 9.98 8.25 3.12
N GLU A 247 9.08 8.49 2.17
CA GLU A 247 7.82 9.20 2.39
C GLU A 247 6.86 8.42 3.30
N LEU A 248 6.76 7.10 3.15
CA LEU A 248 5.93 6.27 4.03
C LEU A 248 6.35 6.40 5.49
N TYR A 249 7.66 6.31 5.76
CA TYR A 249 8.18 6.50 7.12
C TYR A 249 8.12 7.95 7.58
N PHE A 250 8.34 8.93 6.70
CA PHE A 250 8.16 10.34 7.06
C PHE A 250 6.71 10.60 7.51
N ARG A 251 5.72 10.14 6.75
CA ARG A 251 4.32 10.28 7.10
C ARG A 251 3.98 9.53 8.40
N ALA A 252 4.44 8.28 8.56
CA ALA A 252 4.24 7.55 9.81
C ALA A 252 4.87 8.29 11.01
N TYR A 253 6.04 8.91 10.83
CA TYR A 253 6.68 9.72 11.86
C TYR A 253 5.88 10.99 12.17
N GLN A 254 5.28 11.65 11.18
CA GLN A 254 4.39 12.79 11.40
C GLN A 254 3.24 12.44 12.34
N ILE A 255 2.74 11.20 12.31
CA ILE A 255 1.61 10.74 13.11
C ILE A 255 2.07 10.28 14.50
N ASP A 256 3.00 9.32 14.58
CA ASP A 256 3.31 8.62 15.85
C ASP A 256 4.52 9.20 16.60
N ASN A 257 5.34 10.04 15.96
CA ASN A 257 6.55 10.63 16.54
C ASN A 257 7.54 9.63 17.17
N GLU A 258 7.58 8.38 16.67
CA GLU A 258 8.56 7.39 17.15
C GLU A 258 9.93 7.60 16.49
N GLU A 259 10.98 7.67 17.32
CA GLU A 259 12.36 7.86 16.87
C GLU A 259 12.82 6.79 15.87
N ALA A 260 12.44 5.53 16.10
CA ALA A 260 12.78 4.43 15.19
C ALA A 260 12.21 4.63 13.78
N ILE A 261 11.04 5.27 13.65
CA ILE A 261 10.44 5.59 12.35
C ILE A 261 11.21 6.73 11.67
N PHE A 262 11.59 7.76 12.43
CA PHE A 262 12.44 8.84 11.92
C PHE A 262 13.75 8.31 11.35
N GLU A 263 14.44 7.43 12.08
CA GLU A 263 15.70 6.83 11.62
C GLU A 263 15.53 6.05 10.31
N LEU A 264 14.42 5.32 10.16
CA LEU A 264 14.11 4.62 8.90
C LEU A 264 13.85 5.60 7.75
N GLY A 265 13.03 6.64 7.95
CA GLY A 265 12.79 7.66 6.93
C GLY A 265 14.09 8.36 6.51
N LYS A 266 14.90 8.77 7.49
CA LYS A 266 16.22 9.38 7.28
C LYS A 266 17.15 8.45 6.49
N TYR A 267 17.19 7.16 6.84
CA TYR A 267 17.98 6.16 6.13
C TYR A 267 17.62 6.10 4.65
N TYR A 268 16.33 5.96 4.31
CA TYR A 268 15.90 5.82 2.92
C TYR A 268 16.10 7.09 2.07
N PHE A 269 15.86 8.27 2.64
CA PHE A 269 16.20 9.52 1.94
C PHE A 269 17.70 9.63 1.69
N ASN A 270 18.55 9.31 2.68
CA ASN A 270 20.00 9.34 2.51
C ASN A 270 20.51 8.30 1.49
N ALA A 271 19.96 7.08 1.53
CA ALA A 271 20.29 6.04 0.57
C ALA A 271 19.92 6.47 -0.86
N GLY A 272 18.72 7.04 -1.05
CA GLY A 272 18.26 7.58 -2.31
C GLY A 272 19.14 8.72 -2.84
N MET A 273 19.51 9.68 -1.99
CA MET A 273 20.43 10.77 -2.37
C MET A 273 21.80 10.24 -2.77
N LYS A 274 22.38 9.33 -1.99
CA LYS A 274 23.66 8.69 -2.30
C LYS A 274 23.61 7.99 -3.65
N ARG A 275 22.53 7.23 -3.90
CA ARG A 275 22.35 6.52 -5.16
C ARG A 275 22.21 7.46 -6.34
N ALA A 276 21.41 8.51 -6.22
CA ALA A 276 21.25 9.51 -7.28
C ALA A 276 22.58 10.21 -7.60
N MET A 277 23.37 10.55 -6.59
CA MET A 277 24.70 11.13 -6.78
C MET A 277 25.68 10.18 -7.47
N GLN A 278 25.63 8.87 -7.16
CA GLN A 278 26.44 7.87 -7.88
C GLN A 278 26.10 7.86 -9.37
N VAL A 279 24.81 7.85 -9.72
CA VAL A 279 24.33 7.86 -11.12
C VAL A 279 24.78 9.14 -11.84
N LEU A 280 24.73 10.30 -11.17
CA LEU A 280 25.17 11.56 -11.75
C LEU A 280 26.67 11.63 -12.01
N ASN A 281 27.47 10.97 -11.17
CA ASN A 281 28.93 10.94 -11.26
C ASN A 281 29.45 9.84 -12.19
N ASP A 282 28.63 8.85 -12.53
CA ASP A 282 28.97 7.78 -13.46
C ASP A 282 29.11 8.34 -14.89
N LYS A 283 30.29 8.18 -15.51
CA LYS A 283 30.57 8.71 -16.84
C LYS A 283 29.87 7.92 -17.95
N GLU A 284 29.69 6.62 -17.74
CA GLU A 284 29.12 5.69 -18.73
C GLU A 284 27.59 5.70 -18.70
N MET A 285 26.99 6.27 -17.64
CA MET A 285 25.54 6.37 -17.50
C MET A 285 24.94 7.29 -18.56
N ASP A 286 23.85 6.82 -19.17
CA ASP A 286 23.17 7.56 -20.23
C ASP A 286 22.54 8.88 -19.72
N PRO A 287 22.41 9.90 -20.59
CA PRO A 287 21.87 11.20 -20.20
C PRO A 287 20.44 11.17 -19.63
N ALA A 288 19.60 10.21 -20.06
CA ALA A 288 18.21 10.14 -19.59
C ALA A 288 18.16 9.68 -18.13
N ASN A 289 18.93 8.65 -17.77
CA ASN A 289 19.08 8.20 -16.39
C ASN A 289 19.71 9.28 -15.50
N LYS A 290 20.71 10.03 -15.99
CA LYS A 290 21.24 11.19 -15.25
C LYS A 290 20.18 12.27 -15.00
N ASN A 291 19.35 12.56 -16.00
CA ASN A 291 18.29 13.55 -15.84
C ASN A 291 17.25 13.10 -14.80
N ARG A 292 16.81 11.83 -14.87
CA ARG A 292 15.89 11.24 -13.88
C ARG A 292 16.49 11.25 -12.48
N ALA A 293 17.76 10.89 -12.33
CA ALA A 293 18.47 10.94 -11.05
C ALA A 293 18.55 12.36 -10.50
N ARG A 294 18.75 13.39 -11.33
CA ARG A 294 18.74 14.80 -10.91
C ARG A 294 17.38 15.22 -10.34
N VAL A 295 16.29 14.88 -11.03
CA VAL A 295 14.92 15.18 -10.57
C VAL A 295 14.63 14.46 -9.24
N MET A 296 14.99 13.19 -9.14
CA MET A 296 14.79 12.43 -7.91
C MET A 296 15.67 12.94 -6.76
N LEU A 297 16.92 13.36 -7.03
CA LEU A 297 17.80 13.94 -6.02
C LEU A 297 17.20 15.20 -5.40
N ASP A 298 16.63 16.08 -6.21
CA ASP A 298 15.98 17.30 -5.72
C ASP A 298 14.76 17.01 -4.84
N ARG A 299 13.89 16.09 -5.30
CA ARG A 299 12.72 15.64 -4.53
C ARG A 299 13.12 15.00 -3.20
N ILE A 300 14.00 14.00 -3.24
CA ILE A 300 14.47 13.26 -2.06
C ILE A 300 15.20 14.20 -1.09
N GLY A 301 16.04 15.11 -1.60
CA GLY A 301 16.78 16.08 -0.78
C GLY A 301 15.85 17.07 -0.08
N THR A 302 14.85 17.60 -0.78
CA THR A 302 13.85 18.51 -0.21
C THR A 302 13.06 17.83 0.90
N ARG A 303 12.55 16.63 0.63
CA ARG A 303 11.70 15.88 1.57
C ARG A 303 12.48 15.35 2.77
N GLY A 304 13.70 14.85 2.55
CA GLY A 304 14.63 14.50 3.63
C GLY A 304 14.96 15.72 4.51
N GLY A 305 15.14 16.91 3.92
CA GLY A 305 15.33 18.15 4.66
C GLY A 305 14.13 18.52 5.55
N GLN A 306 12.91 18.35 5.04
CA GLN A 306 11.68 18.57 5.79
C GLN A 306 11.54 17.58 6.96
N LEU A 307 11.86 16.30 6.77
CA LEU A 307 11.90 15.30 7.84
C LEU A 307 12.87 15.71 8.96
N MET A 308 14.09 16.12 8.60
CA MET A 308 15.09 16.59 9.56
C MET A 308 14.65 17.85 10.29
N GLN A 309 13.98 18.77 9.61
CA GLN A 309 13.42 19.97 10.23
C GLN A 309 12.32 19.60 11.24
N LEU A 310 11.37 18.74 10.85
CA LEU A 310 10.31 18.27 11.74
C LEU A 310 10.90 17.62 13.00
N HIS A 311 11.87 16.72 12.84
CA HIS A 311 12.50 16.05 13.97
C HIS A 311 13.14 17.06 14.93
N ARG A 312 13.93 18.02 14.43
CA ARG A 312 14.50 19.09 15.27
C ARG A 312 13.46 19.92 16.01
N THR A 313 12.35 20.27 15.35
CA THR A 313 11.24 21.00 15.99
C THR A 313 10.66 20.21 17.16
N ARG A 314 10.63 18.87 17.08
CA ARG A 314 10.09 18.01 18.14
C ARG A 314 11.08 17.72 19.27
N THR A 315 12.37 17.57 18.96
CA THR A 315 13.42 17.27 19.95
C THR A 315 14.02 18.52 20.59
N GLY A 316 13.77 19.71 20.03
CA GLY A 316 14.40 20.96 20.46
C GLY A 316 15.87 21.07 20.08
N GLU A 317 16.35 20.20 19.17
CA GLU A 317 17.73 20.23 18.70
C GLU A 317 18.03 21.54 17.94
N PRO A 318 19.19 22.18 18.20
CA PRO A 318 19.56 23.41 17.54
C PRO A 318 19.74 23.18 16.03
N ALA A 319 19.39 24.19 15.24
CA ALA A 319 19.68 24.18 13.82
C ALA A 319 21.19 24.02 13.60
N PRO A 320 21.63 23.19 12.63
CA PRO A 320 23.04 23.05 12.33
C PRO A 320 23.58 24.42 11.95
N ALA A 321 24.75 24.76 12.49
CA ALA A 321 25.43 26.01 12.17
C ALA A 321 25.46 26.16 10.64
N ALA A 322 24.94 27.27 10.12
CA ALA A 322 24.90 27.53 8.69
C ALA A 322 26.29 27.28 8.11
N ALA A 323 26.39 26.35 7.17
CA ALA A 323 27.65 26.02 6.54
C ALA A 323 28.20 27.31 5.94
N GLN A 324 29.29 27.84 6.53
CA GLN A 324 29.90 29.06 6.02
C GLN A 324 30.19 28.85 4.54
N PRO A 325 29.79 29.79 3.66
CA PRO A 325 30.00 29.64 2.24
C PRO A 325 31.49 29.40 2.01
N LYS A 326 31.84 28.22 1.50
CA LYS A 326 33.23 27.90 1.14
C LYS A 326 33.67 28.99 0.18
N LYS A 327 34.53 29.91 0.66
CA LYS A 327 35.16 30.94 -0.19
C LYS A 327 35.72 30.21 -1.41
N LYS A 328 35.16 30.47 -2.59
CA LYS A 328 35.75 30.02 -3.85
C LYS A 328 37.19 30.54 -3.83
N LYS A 329 38.17 29.64 -3.74
CA LYS A 329 39.58 30.00 -3.94
C LYS A 329 39.66 30.57 -5.35
N GLY A 330 39.80 31.89 -5.44
CA GLY A 330 40.04 32.58 -6.69
C GLY A 330 41.31 32.02 -7.30
N ILE A 331 41.18 31.37 -8.46
CA ILE A 331 42.29 31.15 -9.37
C ILE A 331 42.43 32.48 -10.11
N LEU A 332 43.30 33.34 -9.61
CA LEU A 332 43.68 34.60 -10.24
C LEU A 332 45.18 34.81 -9.97
N GLY A 333 45.96 34.89 -11.05
CA GLY A 333 47.31 35.43 -11.03
C GLY A 333 48.43 34.40 -11.18
N GLY A 334 48.86 34.17 -12.42
CA GLY A 334 50.04 33.37 -12.73
C GLY A 334 50.40 33.41 -14.22
N LEU A 335 50.35 34.60 -14.83
CA LEU A 335 50.79 34.84 -16.20
C LEU A 335 51.41 36.24 -16.23
N PHE A 336 52.63 36.35 -15.73
CA PHE A 336 53.63 37.37 -16.09
C PHE A 336 54.96 36.94 -15.48
N SER A 337 55.80 36.31 -16.30
CA SER A 337 57.26 36.42 -16.33
C SER A 337 57.75 35.78 -17.61
#